data_AF-A0A379G549-F1
#
_entry.id   AF-A0A379G549-F1
#
_cell.length_a   1.000
_cell.length_b   1.000
_cell.length_c   1.000
_cell.angle_alpha   90.00
_cell.angle_beta   90.00
_cell.angle_gamma   90.00
#
_symmetry.space_group_name_H-M   'P 1'
#
loop_
_entity.id
_entity.type
_entity.pdbx_description
1 polymer ?
#
loop_
_entity_poly.entity_id
_entity_poly.type
_entity_poly.pdbx_seq_one_letter_code
_entity_poly.pdbx_strand_id
1 'polypeptide(L)'
;MFNSIKVNEKFDQSKIIQHYKNTIKNEFSRKIIGIDNMKKLEDGLCYGLTHLFLRYAHANYERTFVTEFYREIKLAKNKGNLTDKSNSFINKLFHSASKIQLLSDRIINIHNTRCDFSYPPQNHNETIENYLIRILKINIIQSSSHKLSSTDSLKFYELTMQLYFYTYFPNLRKNLLKDKMPFEIDCIKEHSKQVKQKCSNHYQNNLSANSIESFFKLSECFQISLLKKILENKNKKYGIFYEPYRSAKKISEYSYNEKMTLKQFKQKIDLRLKRKQDTISDFSSQFHAMGIAIKHLDGVPIFEFFEPNKGLVITTEKEKFFRVLDKVSNNYTFLKNKSGEKVIDANISYADKLHQYPLSDKIKEPKLTNHKNTKTQKDYFSSPSWVLIVIAYSGLEQLIALFDSLLRVNQRDSAFNESGVNSSQRAVISLGVNQLTSTTSLSCKAKGPWLTQLNNPPHTRQFSFSK
;
A
#
# COMPACT_ATOMS: atom_id res chain seq x y z
N MET A 1 3.62 19.79 18.55
CA MET A 1 3.77 21.26 18.64
C MET A 1 3.62 21.89 17.24
N PHE A 2 2.45 21.73 16.59
CA PHE A 2 2.09 22.28 15.26
C PHE A 2 1.06 23.42 15.35
N ASN A 3 0.54 23.68 16.55
CA ASN A 3 -0.60 24.57 16.80
C ASN A 3 -0.28 26.07 16.57
N SER A 4 0.99 26.45 16.38
CA SER A 4 1.42 27.83 16.09
C SER A 4 1.47 28.17 14.60
N ILE A 5 1.17 27.24 13.70
CA ILE A 5 1.07 27.51 12.26
C ILE A 5 -0.39 27.86 11.96
N LYS A 6 -0.64 29.09 11.47
CA LYS A 6 -1.96 29.51 11.01
C LYS A 6 -2.33 28.70 9.76
N VAL A 7 -3.31 27.80 9.91
CA VAL A 7 -3.89 27.01 8.82
C VAL A 7 -4.95 27.86 8.12
N ASN A 8 -4.96 27.86 6.79
CA ASN A 8 -5.91 28.61 5.97
C ASN A 8 -7.22 27.84 5.84
N GLU A 9 -7.15 26.55 5.51
CA GLU A 9 -8.32 25.66 5.39
C GLU A 9 -8.18 24.48 6.34
N LYS A 10 -9.11 24.33 7.30
CA LYS A 10 -9.05 23.23 8.27
C LYS A 10 -9.35 21.89 7.59
N PHE A 11 -8.60 20.86 7.96
CA PHE A 11 -8.86 19.48 7.57
C PHE A 11 -8.44 18.56 8.71
N ASP A 12 -9.21 17.52 8.97
CA ASP A 12 -8.93 16.57 10.05
C ASP A 12 -9.42 15.18 9.65
N GLN A 13 -8.47 14.34 9.23
CA GLN A 13 -8.78 12.97 8.80
C GLN A 13 -9.49 12.14 9.86
N SER A 14 -9.30 12.42 11.15
CA SER A 14 -9.93 11.65 12.23
C SER A 14 -11.46 11.73 12.13
N LYS A 15 -11.99 12.87 11.68
CA LYS A 15 -13.44 13.07 11.47
C LYS A 15 -13.96 12.25 10.31
N ILE A 16 -13.17 12.07 9.26
CA ILE A 16 -13.50 11.25 8.09
C ILE A 16 -13.56 9.78 8.52
N ILE A 17 -12.52 9.32 9.21
CA ILE A 17 -12.44 7.96 9.73
C ILE A 17 -13.60 7.68 10.69
N GLN A 18 -13.89 8.60 11.62
CA GLN A 18 -15.00 8.46 12.57
C GLN A 18 -16.37 8.38 11.86
N HIS A 19 -16.60 9.20 10.83
CA HIS A 19 -17.82 9.13 10.03
C HIS A 19 -18.02 7.72 9.48
N TYR A 20 -17.00 7.17 8.81
CA TYR A 20 -17.10 5.86 8.18
C TYR A 20 -17.12 4.67 9.14
N LYS A 21 -16.42 4.74 10.29
CA LYS A 21 -16.55 3.74 11.35
C LYS A 21 -18.00 3.56 11.79
N ASN A 22 -18.76 4.65 11.84
CA ASN A 22 -20.16 4.63 12.28
C ASN A 22 -21.13 4.23 11.16
N THR A 23 -20.80 4.53 9.89
CA THR A 23 -21.64 4.23 8.71
C THR A 23 -21.51 2.78 8.22
N ILE A 24 -20.41 2.09 8.52
CA ILE A 24 -20.03 0.77 7.96
C ILE A 24 -20.56 -0.42 8.80
N LYS A 25 -21.72 -0.28 9.44
CA LYS A 25 -22.26 -1.32 10.35
C LYS A 25 -22.78 -2.59 9.66
N ASN A 26 -22.91 -2.64 8.33
CA ASN A 26 -23.39 -3.82 7.59
C ASN A 26 -22.62 -4.09 6.28
N GLU A 27 -22.81 -5.28 5.70
CA GLU A 27 -22.12 -5.73 4.48
C GLU A 27 -22.48 -4.93 3.23
N PHE A 28 -23.73 -4.47 3.13
CA PHE A 28 -24.20 -3.68 1.98
C PHE A 28 -23.48 -2.33 1.88
N SER A 29 -23.39 -1.59 3.00
CA SER A 29 -22.64 -0.33 3.06
C SER A 29 -21.15 -0.53 2.75
N ARG A 30 -20.56 -1.66 3.18
CA ARG A 30 -19.17 -2.01 2.83
C ARG A 30 -18.98 -2.17 1.33
N LYS A 31 -19.89 -2.89 0.67
CA LYS A 31 -19.85 -3.08 -0.79
C LYS A 31 -20.02 -1.77 -1.55
N ILE A 32 -20.87 -0.86 -1.09
CA ILE A 32 -21.07 0.47 -1.70
C ILE A 32 -19.82 1.35 -1.57
N ILE A 33 -19.20 1.37 -0.38
CA ILE A 33 -18.02 2.19 -0.11
C ILE A 33 -16.75 1.52 -0.66
N GLY A 34 -16.81 0.22 -0.96
CA GLY A 34 -15.69 -0.59 -1.45
C GLY A 34 -14.57 -0.75 -0.43
N ILE A 35 -14.92 -0.78 0.87
CA ILE A 35 -13.97 -0.99 1.97
C ILE A 35 -14.51 -2.11 2.85
N ASP A 36 -13.90 -3.27 2.71
CA ASP A 36 -14.35 -4.49 3.38
C ASP A 36 -13.99 -4.51 4.88
N ASN A 37 -12.95 -3.76 5.27
CA ASN A 37 -12.44 -3.73 6.63
C ASN A 37 -11.90 -2.34 7.05
N MET A 38 -12.72 -1.59 7.81
CA MET A 38 -12.35 -0.30 8.38
C MET A 38 -11.26 -0.36 9.44
N LYS A 39 -11.02 -1.51 10.09
CA LYS A 39 -9.95 -1.65 11.10
C LYS A 39 -8.57 -1.36 10.52
N LYS A 40 -8.37 -1.62 9.22
CA LYS A 40 -7.11 -1.34 8.54
C LYS A 40 -6.83 0.15 8.32
N LEU A 41 -7.85 0.99 8.44
CA LEU A 41 -7.78 2.43 8.16
C LEU A 41 -7.85 3.26 9.45
N GLU A 42 -7.83 2.62 10.62
CA GLU A 42 -7.93 3.32 11.91
C GLU A 42 -6.69 4.17 12.19
N ASP A 43 -5.53 3.73 11.70
CA ASP A 43 -4.25 4.41 11.84
C ASP A 43 -4.14 5.65 10.95
N GLY A 44 -5.03 5.81 9.96
CA GLY A 44 -5.08 7.00 9.11
C GLY A 44 -5.29 6.71 7.62
N LEU A 45 -5.44 7.81 6.88
CA LEU A 45 -5.51 7.88 5.42
C LEU A 45 -4.47 8.84 4.85
N CYS A 46 -3.39 9.13 5.60
CA CYS A 46 -2.44 10.20 5.27
C CYS A 46 -1.87 10.08 3.86
N TYR A 47 -1.46 8.87 3.45
CA TYR A 47 -0.94 8.62 2.10
C TYR A 47 -2.05 8.76 1.07
N GLY A 48 -3.22 8.17 1.32
CA GLY A 48 -4.37 8.26 0.41
C GLY A 48 -4.81 9.69 0.15
N LEU A 49 -4.96 10.48 1.21
CA LEU A 49 -5.38 11.88 1.15
C LEU A 49 -4.33 12.78 0.52
N THR A 50 -3.05 12.55 0.82
CA THR A 50 -1.93 13.27 0.18
C THR A 50 -1.93 13.02 -1.32
N HIS A 51 -2.04 11.78 -1.77
CA HIS A 51 -2.07 11.49 -3.21
C HIS A 51 -3.30 12.08 -3.91
N LEU A 52 -4.46 12.13 -3.24
CA LEU A 52 -5.63 12.85 -3.79
C LEU A 52 -5.36 14.35 -3.88
N PHE A 53 -4.78 14.96 -2.84
CA PHE A 53 -4.37 16.36 -2.86
C PHE A 53 -3.46 16.65 -4.07
N LEU A 54 -2.44 15.83 -4.31
CA LEU A 54 -1.54 16.02 -5.45
C LEU A 54 -2.27 15.88 -6.80
N ARG A 55 -3.19 14.93 -6.94
CA ARG A 55 -3.99 14.78 -8.16
C ARG A 55 -4.83 16.03 -8.43
N TYR A 56 -5.51 16.55 -7.42
CA TYR A 56 -6.26 17.79 -7.55
C TYR A 56 -5.35 19.00 -7.74
N ALA A 57 -4.12 18.98 -7.20
CA ALA A 57 -3.12 20.01 -7.44
C ALA A 57 -2.72 20.09 -8.91
N HIS A 58 -2.59 18.95 -9.58
CA HIS A 58 -2.36 18.90 -11.03
C HIS A 58 -3.54 19.44 -11.86
N ALA A 59 -4.72 19.57 -11.28
CA ALA A 59 -5.91 20.12 -11.91
C ALA A 59 -6.32 21.52 -11.39
N ASN A 60 -5.49 22.16 -10.55
CA ASN A 60 -5.79 23.43 -9.88
C ASN A 60 -7.06 23.41 -9.00
N TYR A 61 -7.39 22.25 -8.44
CA TYR A 61 -8.57 22.03 -7.60
C TYR A 61 -8.23 21.56 -6.18
N GLU A 62 -6.97 21.64 -5.76
CA GLU A 62 -6.50 21.15 -4.46
C GLU A 62 -7.14 21.87 -3.28
N ARG A 63 -7.31 23.19 -3.38
CA ARG A 63 -8.02 23.97 -2.35
C ARG A 63 -9.49 23.56 -2.29
N THR A 64 -10.15 23.47 -3.45
CA THR A 64 -11.55 23.00 -3.55
C THR A 64 -11.73 21.60 -2.97
N PHE A 65 -10.80 20.68 -3.26
CA PHE A 65 -10.80 19.34 -2.69
C PHE A 65 -10.77 19.37 -1.16
N VAL A 66 -9.84 20.12 -0.57
CA VAL A 66 -9.69 20.22 0.89
C VAL A 66 -10.95 20.82 1.52
N THR A 67 -11.46 21.93 0.97
CA THR A 67 -12.61 22.65 1.53
C THR A 67 -13.90 21.86 1.41
N GLU A 68 -14.24 21.38 0.22
CA GLU A 68 -15.50 20.69 -0.05
C GLU A 68 -15.59 19.34 0.65
N PHE A 69 -14.51 18.54 0.59
CA PHE A 69 -14.53 17.23 1.24
C PHE A 69 -14.72 17.37 2.76
N TYR A 70 -14.00 18.30 3.39
CA TYR A 70 -14.10 18.53 4.82
C TYR A 70 -15.45 19.15 5.23
N ARG A 71 -15.97 20.08 4.42
CA ARG A 71 -17.30 20.70 4.62
C ARG A 71 -18.40 19.64 4.63
N GLU A 72 -18.43 18.77 3.63
CA GLU A 72 -19.46 17.74 3.51
C GLU A 72 -19.39 16.70 4.64
N ILE A 73 -18.20 16.29 5.06
CA ILE A 73 -18.01 15.44 6.26
C ILE A 73 -18.55 16.11 7.52
N LYS A 74 -18.31 17.42 7.70
CA LYS A 74 -18.83 18.17 8.85
C LYS A 74 -20.36 18.27 8.83
N LEU A 75 -20.95 18.52 7.67
CA LEU A 75 -22.40 18.57 7.50
C LEU A 75 -23.05 17.22 7.81
N ALA A 76 -22.42 16.11 7.38
CA ALA A 76 -22.87 14.75 7.66
C ALA A 76 -23.05 14.49 9.16
N LYS A 77 -22.09 14.97 9.97
CA LYS A 77 -22.09 14.79 11.41
C LYS A 77 -23.17 15.62 12.11
N ASN A 78 -23.49 16.80 11.60
CA ASN A 78 -24.36 17.76 12.26
C ASN A 78 -25.84 17.65 11.89
N LYS A 79 -26.17 17.23 10.66
CA LYS A 79 -27.56 17.28 10.15
C LYS A 79 -28.31 15.94 10.17
N GLY A 80 -27.64 14.83 10.53
CA GLY A 80 -28.25 13.49 10.59
C GLY A 80 -28.56 12.86 9.22
N ASN A 81 -29.11 13.62 8.28
CA ASN A 81 -29.44 13.16 6.93
C ASN A 81 -28.67 13.96 5.86
N LEU A 82 -27.68 13.30 5.24
CA LEU A 82 -27.03 13.79 4.03
C LEU A 82 -27.95 13.60 2.82
N THR A 83 -27.84 14.50 1.84
CA THR A 83 -28.43 14.25 0.52
C THR A 83 -27.71 13.08 -0.17
N ASP A 84 -28.38 12.37 -1.07
CA ASP A 84 -27.76 11.30 -1.87
C ASP A 84 -26.53 11.78 -2.64
N LYS A 85 -26.57 13.03 -3.12
CA LYS A 85 -25.44 13.67 -3.82
C LYS A 85 -24.24 13.85 -2.89
N SER A 86 -24.47 14.36 -1.66
CA SER A 86 -23.41 14.48 -0.65
C SER A 86 -22.83 13.12 -0.25
N ASN A 87 -23.70 12.12 -0.01
CA ASN A 87 -23.27 10.76 0.28
C ASN A 87 -22.39 10.18 -0.84
N SER A 88 -22.84 10.29 -2.09
CA SER A 88 -22.08 9.80 -3.25
C SER A 88 -20.73 10.51 -3.38
N PHE A 89 -20.68 11.83 -3.16
CA PHE A 89 -19.45 12.62 -3.23
C PHE A 89 -18.42 12.18 -2.19
N ILE A 90 -18.81 12.13 -0.91
CA ILE A 90 -17.93 11.72 0.18
C ILE A 90 -17.46 10.27 -0.03
N ASN A 91 -18.37 9.35 -0.39
CA ASN A 91 -18.04 7.94 -0.63
C ASN A 91 -17.01 7.77 -1.74
N LYS A 92 -17.15 8.51 -2.84
CA LYS A 92 -16.18 8.46 -3.95
C LYS A 92 -14.78 8.91 -3.52
N LEU A 93 -14.68 10.01 -2.78
CA LEU A 93 -13.39 10.54 -2.31
C LEU A 93 -12.75 9.61 -1.26
N PHE A 94 -13.54 9.10 -0.32
CA PHE A 94 -13.08 8.17 0.70
C PHE A 94 -12.64 6.82 0.11
N HIS A 95 -13.40 6.25 -0.81
CA HIS A 95 -13.01 5.04 -1.54
C HIS A 95 -11.69 5.25 -2.29
N SER A 96 -11.53 6.42 -2.92
CA SER A 96 -10.30 6.73 -3.66
C SER A 96 -9.09 6.86 -2.73
N ALA A 97 -9.24 7.54 -1.58
CA ALA A 97 -8.19 7.69 -0.58
C ALA A 97 -7.81 6.34 0.03
N SER A 98 -8.79 5.56 0.49
CA SER A 98 -8.59 4.25 1.12
C SER A 98 -7.90 3.26 0.19
N LYS A 99 -8.28 3.20 -1.08
CA LYS A 99 -7.63 2.30 -2.07
C LYS A 99 -6.15 2.60 -2.25
N ILE A 100 -5.76 3.87 -2.17
CA ILE A 100 -4.35 4.29 -2.23
C ILE A 100 -3.65 3.96 -0.91
N GLN A 101 -4.28 4.29 0.22
CA GLN A 101 -3.76 4.00 1.56
C GLN A 101 -3.45 2.51 1.73
N LEU A 102 -4.42 1.62 1.46
CA LEU A 102 -4.26 0.17 1.60
C LEU A 102 -3.13 -0.39 0.71
N LEU A 103 -2.90 0.24 -0.45
CA LEU A 103 -1.80 -0.15 -1.33
C LEU A 103 -0.45 0.27 -0.71
N SER A 104 -0.35 1.49 -0.18
CA SER A 104 0.83 1.95 0.55
C SER A 104 1.12 1.11 1.80
N ASP A 105 0.10 0.80 2.59
CA ASP A 105 0.22 -0.06 3.78
C ASP A 105 0.74 -1.45 3.38
N ARG A 106 0.24 -2.01 2.28
CA ARG A 106 0.73 -3.28 1.77
C ARG A 106 2.21 -3.23 1.42
N ILE A 107 2.70 -2.15 0.80
CA ILE A 107 4.13 -1.99 0.48
C ILE A 107 4.97 -2.03 1.77
N ILE A 108 4.56 -1.31 2.80
CA ILE A 108 5.25 -1.25 4.10
C ILE A 108 5.22 -2.63 4.78
N ASN A 109 4.07 -3.27 4.78
CA ASN A 109 3.86 -4.51 5.51
C ASN A 109 4.52 -5.72 4.83
N ILE A 110 4.68 -5.73 3.50
CA ILE A 110 5.44 -6.77 2.79
C ILE A 110 6.87 -6.88 3.33
N HIS A 111 7.54 -5.73 3.50
CA HIS A 111 8.90 -5.69 4.06
C HIS A 111 8.91 -6.23 5.50
N ASN A 112 8.05 -5.68 6.35
CA ASN A 112 7.97 -6.06 7.76
C ASN A 112 7.63 -7.55 7.93
N THR A 113 6.79 -8.11 7.06
CA THR A 113 6.45 -9.53 7.06
C THR A 113 7.65 -10.38 6.67
N ARG A 114 8.38 -10.02 5.60
CA ARG A 114 9.57 -10.80 5.20
C ARG A 114 10.68 -10.76 6.26
N CYS A 115 10.83 -9.67 7.00
CA CYS A 115 11.78 -9.57 8.12
C CYS A 115 11.52 -10.58 9.23
N ASP A 116 10.28 -11.00 9.42
CA ASP A 116 9.89 -11.93 10.48
C ASP A 116 9.87 -13.40 10.02
N PHE A 117 10.29 -13.68 8.78
CA PHE A 117 10.20 -15.03 8.25
C PHE A 117 11.13 -15.99 8.98
N SER A 118 10.55 -17.09 9.45
CA SER A 118 11.24 -18.28 9.89
C SER A 118 11.57 -19.17 8.70
N TYR A 119 12.83 -19.59 8.59
CA TYR A 119 13.34 -20.49 7.56
C TYR A 119 13.77 -21.82 8.19
N PRO A 120 12.82 -22.70 8.58
CA PRO A 120 13.17 -24.00 9.14
C PRO A 120 13.95 -24.82 8.11
N PRO A 121 14.89 -25.70 8.51
CA PRO A 121 15.62 -26.54 7.57
C PRO A 121 14.71 -27.33 6.62
N GLN A 122 15.20 -27.59 5.41
CA GLN A 122 14.53 -28.45 4.44
C GLN A 122 14.49 -29.89 4.98
N ASN A 123 13.33 -30.55 4.88
CA ASN A 123 13.20 -31.93 5.32
C ASN A 123 13.89 -32.88 4.34
N HIS A 124 14.31 -34.05 4.81
CA HIS A 124 14.86 -35.10 3.96
C HIS A 124 13.85 -35.47 2.84
N ASN A 125 14.30 -35.54 1.58
CA ASN A 125 13.49 -35.78 0.38
C ASN A 125 12.40 -34.72 0.05
N GLU A 126 12.34 -33.59 0.76
CA GLU A 126 11.40 -32.53 0.43
C GLU A 126 11.82 -31.85 -0.87
N THR A 127 10.88 -31.68 -1.81
CA THR A 127 11.16 -30.88 -3.02
C THR A 127 11.28 -29.41 -2.66
N ILE A 128 12.03 -28.64 -3.45
CA ILE A 128 12.14 -27.19 -3.27
C ILE A 128 10.77 -26.49 -3.28
N GLU A 129 9.86 -26.95 -4.13
CA GLU A 129 8.49 -26.44 -4.20
C GLU A 129 7.73 -26.66 -2.88
N ASN A 130 7.73 -27.89 -2.37
CA ASN A 130 7.08 -28.22 -1.10
C ASN A 130 7.71 -27.44 0.06
N TYR A 131 9.03 -27.24 0.02
CA TYR A 131 9.74 -26.46 1.00
C TYR A 131 9.32 -24.99 1.00
N LEU A 132 9.21 -24.35 -0.18
CA LEU A 132 8.70 -22.98 -0.31
C LEU A 132 7.25 -22.87 0.20
N ILE A 133 6.39 -23.83 -0.13
CA ILE A 133 5.00 -23.86 0.35
C ILE A 133 4.97 -23.97 1.88
N ARG A 134 5.82 -24.81 2.48
CA ARG A 134 5.91 -24.97 3.94
C ARG A 134 6.39 -23.70 4.62
N ILE A 135 7.43 -23.04 4.11
CA ILE A 135 7.91 -21.74 4.62
C ILE A 135 6.76 -20.72 4.58
N LEU A 136 6.08 -20.61 3.44
CA LEU A 136 4.96 -19.68 3.30
C LEU A 136 3.83 -20.00 4.27
N LYS A 137 3.45 -21.28 4.43
CA LYS A 137 2.43 -21.71 5.40
C LYS A 137 2.79 -21.31 6.82
N ILE A 138 3.99 -21.65 7.28
CA ILE A 138 4.47 -21.34 8.63
C ILE A 138 4.38 -19.84 8.87
N ASN A 139 4.93 -19.04 7.96
CA ASN A 139 5.02 -17.60 8.15
C ASN A 139 3.68 -16.87 7.96
N ILE A 140 2.81 -17.35 7.08
CA ILE A 140 1.47 -16.76 6.91
C ILE A 140 0.56 -17.12 8.08
N ILE A 141 0.63 -18.34 8.61
CA ILE A 141 -0.16 -18.78 9.76
C ILE A 141 0.32 -18.10 11.06
N GLN A 142 1.64 -18.00 11.27
CA GLN A 142 2.21 -17.35 12.46
C GLN A 142 2.11 -15.82 12.43
N SER A 143 1.84 -15.20 11.28
CA SER A 143 1.63 -13.74 11.16
C SER A 143 0.35 -13.22 11.83
N SER A 144 -0.35 -14.06 12.62
CA SER A 144 -1.51 -13.69 13.43
C SER A 144 -1.23 -12.57 14.45
N SER A 145 0.04 -12.21 14.71
CA SER A 145 0.46 -10.98 15.38
C SER A 145 0.76 -9.85 14.37
N HIS A 146 -0.30 -9.38 13.68
CA HIS A 146 -0.42 -8.07 13.01
C HIS A 146 0.74 -7.56 12.13
N LYS A 147 0.83 -8.00 10.85
CA LYS A 147 1.53 -7.22 9.79
C LYS A 147 0.82 -7.17 8.44
N LEU A 148 0.49 -8.31 7.83
CA LEU A 148 -0.35 -8.36 6.62
C LEU A 148 -1.76 -8.86 6.94
N SER A 149 -2.74 -8.41 6.18
CA SER A 149 -4.09 -8.99 6.27
C SER A 149 -4.14 -10.35 5.56
N SER A 150 -5.13 -11.19 5.89
CA SER A 150 -5.29 -12.49 5.22
C SER A 150 -5.29 -12.38 3.69
N THR A 151 -5.97 -11.37 3.14
CA THR A 151 -5.98 -11.10 1.70
C THR A 151 -4.60 -10.69 1.15
N ASP A 152 -3.83 -9.91 1.91
CA ASP A 152 -2.52 -9.45 1.45
C ASP A 152 -1.46 -10.54 1.61
N SER A 153 -1.57 -11.40 2.63
CA SER A 153 -0.77 -12.62 2.80
C SER A 153 -1.01 -13.62 1.67
N LEU A 154 -2.26 -13.83 1.27
CA LEU A 154 -2.60 -14.63 0.09
C LEU A 154 -1.96 -14.08 -1.18
N LYS A 155 -2.06 -12.76 -1.42
CA LYS A 155 -1.42 -12.14 -2.58
C LYS A 155 0.11 -12.22 -2.51
N PHE A 156 0.70 -12.17 -1.32
CA PHE A 156 2.14 -12.37 -1.14
C PHE A 156 2.57 -13.79 -1.52
N TYR A 157 1.81 -14.79 -1.06
CA TYR A 157 1.98 -16.19 -1.46
C TYR A 157 1.90 -16.35 -2.98
N GLU A 158 0.80 -15.90 -3.59
CA GLU A 158 0.54 -16.04 -5.02
C GLU A 158 1.65 -15.42 -5.87
N LEU A 159 2.05 -14.19 -5.56
CA LEU A 159 3.10 -13.49 -6.32
C LEU A 159 4.48 -14.13 -6.13
N THR A 160 4.77 -14.66 -4.93
CA THR A 160 6.02 -15.38 -4.67
C THR A 160 6.10 -16.66 -5.49
N MET A 161 5.04 -17.48 -5.46
CA MET A 161 4.99 -18.73 -6.22
C MET A 161 4.95 -18.46 -7.73
N GLN A 162 4.25 -17.40 -8.18
CA GLN A 162 4.28 -16.98 -9.59
C GLN A 162 5.70 -16.67 -10.05
N LEU A 163 6.48 -15.94 -9.26
CA LEU A 163 7.87 -15.62 -9.59
C LEU A 163 8.73 -16.89 -9.67
N TYR A 164 8.56 -17.82 -8.73
CA TYR A 164 9.24 -19.12 -8.74
C TYR A 164 8.90 -19.92 -10.01
N PHE A 165 7.62 -20.17 -10.27
CA PHE A 165 7.17 -20.96 -11.41
C PHE A 165 7.58 -20.34 -12.73
N TYR A 166 7.43 -19.02 -12.89
CA TYR A 166 7.84 -18.34 -14.11
C TYR A 166 9.35 -18.49 -14.39
N THR A 167 10.17 -18.50 -13.33
CA THR A 167 11.63 -18.59 -13.45
C THR A 167 12.08 -19.98 -13.89
N TYR A 168 11.51 -21.04 -13.31
CA TYR A 168 12.04 -22.41 -13.46
C TYR A 168 11.19 -23.35 -14.32
N PHE A 169 9.96 -22.98 -14.68
CA PHE A 169 9.03 -23.84 -15.44
C PHE A 169 8.61 -23.16 -16.75
N PRO A 170 9.40 -23.29 -17.84
CA PRO A 170 9.13 -22.62 -19.11
C PRO A 170 7.74 -22.93 -19.69
N ASN A 171 7.26 -24.16 -19.51
CA ASN A 171 5.94 -24.63 -19.93
C ASN A 171 4.78 -23.86 -19.27
N LEU A 172 4.97 -23.30 -18.07
CA LEU A 172 3.92 -22.55 -17.36
C LEU A 172 3.88 -21.06 -17.72
N ARG A 173 4.92 -20.52 -18.37
CA ARG A 173 5.07 -19.07 -18.57
C ARG A 173 3.90 -18.43 -19.31
N LYS A 174 3.41 -19.06 -20.39
CA LYS A 174 2.30 -18.51 -21.19
C LYS A 174 1.04 -18.32 -20.34
N ASN A 175 0.73 -19.31 -19.50
CA ASN A 175 -0.45 -19.26 -18.62
C ASN A 175 -0.26 -18.25 -17.48
N LEU A 176 0.93 -18.18 -16.87
CA LEU A 176 1.24 -17.23 -15.79
C LEU A 176 1.17 -15.76 -16.23
N LEU A 177 1.44 -15.49 -17.51
CA LEU A 177 1.38 -14.16 -18.10
C LEU A 177 0.01 -13.82 -18.72
N LYS A 178 -0.92 -14.78 -18.75
CA LYS A 178 -2.27 -14.56 -19.29
C LYS A 178 -2.95 -13.44 -18.50
N ASP A 179 -3.62 -12.54 -19.23
CA ASP A 179 -4.39 -11.41 -18.68
C ASP A 179 -3.57 -10.39 -17.86
N LYS A 180 -2.24 -10.44 -17.94
CA LYS A 180 -1.35 -9.44 -17.32
C LYS A 180 -1.17 -8.23 -18.22
N MET A 181 -1.14 -7.05 -17.60
CA MET A 181 -0.79 -5.83 -18.32
C MET A 181 0.70 -5.85 -18.73
N PRO A 182 1.09 -5.18 -19.83
CA PRO A 182 2.47 -5.21 -20.32
C PRO A 182 3.52 -4.88 -19.25
N PHE A 183 3.26 -3.87 -18.41
CA PHE A 183 4.19 -3.49 -17.34
C PHE A 183 4.36 -4.56 -16.23
N GLU A 184 3.34 -5.39 -16.00
CA GLU A 184 3.41 -6.50 -15.04
C GLU A 184 4.28 -7.62 -15.63
N ILE A 185 4.09 -7.92 -16.92
CA ILE A 185 4.90 -8.88 -17.67
C ILE A 185 6.38 -8.48 -17.62
N ASP A 186 6.69 -7.22 -17.90
CA ASP A 186 8.06 -6.71 -17.85
C ASP A 186 8.65 -6.83 -16.45
N CYS A 187 7.86 -6.54 -15.41
CA CYS A 187 8.29 -6.67 -14.02
C CYS A 187 8.60 -8.12 -13.64
N ILE A 188 7.77 -9.08 -14.05
CA ILE A 188 7.98 -10.51 -13.83
C ILE A 188 9.25 -10.97 -14.56
N LYS A 189 9.40 -10.60 -15.84
CA LYS A 189 10.58 -10.94 -16.66
C LYS A 189 11.87 -10.43 -16.02
N GLU A 190 11.90 -9.16 -15.63
CA GLU A 190 13.07 -8.52 -15.00
C GLU A 190 13.49 -9.24 -13.72
N HIS A 191 12.54 -9.49 -12.80
CA HIS A 191 12.85 -10.12 -11.52
C HIS A 191 13.17 -11.61 -11.68
N SER A 192 12.55 -12.32 -12.63
CA SER A 192 12.88 -13.72 -12.91
C SER A 192 14.32 -13.90 -13.36
N LYS A 193 14.87 -12.96 -14.16
CA LYS A 193 16.28 -12.97 -14.55
C LYS A 193 17.19 -12.84 -13.33
N GLN A 194 16.86 -11.93 -12.40
CA GLN A 194 17.62 -11.76 -11.17
C GLN A 194 17.58 -13.00 -10.28
N VAL A 195 16.40 -13.62 -10.12
CA VAL A 195 16.27 -14.88 -9.38
C VAL A 195 17.10 -15.98 -10.02
N LYS A 196 17.02 -16.12 -11.34
CA LYS A 196 17.79 -17.11 -12.10
C LYS A 196 19.29 -16.94 -11.88
N GLN A 197 19.78 -15.70 -11.92
CA GLN A 197 21.20 -15.40 -11.77
C GLN A 197 21.71 -15.59 -10.33
N LYS A 198 20.92 -15.21 -9.32
CA LYS A 198 21.39 -15.12 -7.93
C LYS A 198 20.98 -16.28 -7.04
N CYS A 199 19.98 -17.06 -7.44
CA CYS A 199 19.37 -18.04 -6.56
C CYS A 199 19.28 -19.45 -7.15
N SER A 200 19.62 -19.65 -8.42
CA SER A 200 19.54 -20.99 -9.00
C SER A 200 20.59 -21.94 -8.39
N ASN A 201 20.28 -23.23 -8.41
CA ASN A 201 21.27 -24.28 -8.19
C ASN A 201 22.35 -24.30 -9.29
N HIS A 202 23.37 -25.14 -9.12
CA HIS A 202 24.48 -25.27 -10.07
C HIS A 202 24.03 -25.52 -11.52
N TYR A 203 23.04 -26.38 -11.71
CA TYR A 203 22.47 -26.73 -13.03
C TYR A 203 21.54 -25.66 -13.61
N GLN A 204 21.30 -24.58 -12.87
CA GLN A 204 20.39 -23.51 -13.23
C GLN A 204 18.99 -23.99 -13.63
N ASN A 205 18.52 -25.13 -13.12
CA ASN A 205 17.20 -25.68 -13.48
C ASN A 205 16.17 -25.54 -12.36
N ASN A 206 16.62 -25.28 -11.13
CA ASN A 206 15.76 -25.04 -9.96
C ASN A 206 16.40 -24.05 -8.99
N LEU A 207 15.64 -23.61 -7.99
CA LEU A 207 16.12 -22.78 -6.90
C LEU A 207 17.05 -23.58 -5.97
N SER A 208 18.16 -22.98 -5.57
CA SER A 208 19.11 -23.56 -4.62
C SER A 208 18.56 -23.51 -3.20
N ALA A 209 18.71 -24.61 -2.45
CA ALA A 209 18.34 -24.67 -1.03
C ALA A 209 19.06 -23.61 -0.19
N ASN A 210 20.32 -23.29 -0.54
CA ASN A 210 21.12 -22.28 0.15
C ASN A 210 20.72 -20.84 -0.23
N SER A 211 19.82 -20.65 -1.20
CA SER A 211 19.42 -19.34 -1.70
C SER A 211 17.96 -19.00 -1.40
N ILE A 212 17.30 -19.77 -0.55
CA ILE A 212 15.88 -19.61 -0.21
C ILE A 212 15.59 -18.22 0.38
N GLU A 213 16.35 -17.80 1.39
CA GLU A 213 16.18 -16.47 1.99
C GLU A 213 16.43 -15.35 0.96
N SER A 214 17.47 -15.50 0.13
CA SER A 214 17.77 -14.56 -0.96
C SER A 214 16.63 -14.50 -1.99
N PHE A 215 15.99 -15.62 -2.28
CA PHE A 215 14.81 -15.68 -3.14
C PHE A 215 13.63 -14.90 -2.55
N PHE A 216 13.35 -15.06 -1.25
CA PHE A 216 12.29 -14.27 -0.59
C PHE A 216 12.60 -12.77 -0.56
N LYS A 217 13.88 -12.38 -0.42
CA LYS A 217 14.32 -10.98 -0.57
C LYS A 217 14.07 -10.44 -1.98
N LEU A 218 14.31 -11.24 -3.02
CA LEU A 218 13.99 -10.85 -4.41
C LEU A 218 12.48 -10.85 -4.68
N SER A 219 11.71 -11.76 -4.06
CA SER A 219 10.25 -11.76 -4.12
C SER A 219 9.66 -10.49 -3.50
N GLU A 220 10.18 -10.06 -2.34
CA GLU A 220 9.82 -8.78 -1.73
C GLU A 220 10.04 -7.62 -2.71
N CYS A 221 11.23 -7.55 -3.32
CA CYS A 221 11.58 -6.52 -4.30
C CYS A 221 10.65 -6.54 -5.53
N PHE A 222 10.32 -7.73 -6.04
CA PHE A 222 9.38 -7.92 -7.14
C PHE A 222 8.00 -7.36 -6.80
N GLN A 223 7.45 -7.73 -5.64
CA GLN A 223 6.12 -7.33 -5.24
C GLN A 223 6.03 -5.83 -4.99
N ILE A 224 7.03 -5.25 -4.33
CA ILE A 224 7.11 -3.80 -4.11
C ILE A 224 7.20 -3.06 -5.46
N SER A 225 8.04 -3.54 -6.39
CA SER A 225 8.17 -2.95 -7.73
C SER A 225 6.85 -2.99 -8.52
N LEU A 226 6.13 -4.11 -8.44
CA LEU A 226 4.83 -4.28 -9.08
C LEU A 226 3.80 -3.29 -8.51
N LEU A 227 3.69 -3.20 -7.18
CA LEU A 227 2.75 -2.29 -6.51
C LEU A 227 3.04 -0.81 -6.83
N LYS A 228 4.32 -0.43 -6.90
CA LYS A 228 4.74 0.92 -7.31
C LYS A 228 4.36 1.21 -8.75
N LYS A 229 4.65 0.31 -9.69
CA LYS A 229 4.24 0.46 -11.11
C LYS A 229 2.71 0.57 -11.25
N ILE A 230 1.94 -0.12 -10.40
CA ILE A 230 0.47 0.03 -10.35
C ILE A 230 0.07 1.45 -9.94
N LEU A 231 0.72 2.05 -8.93
CA LEU A 231 0.46 3.45 -8.53
C LEU A 231 0.87 4.42 -9.63
N GLU A 232 2.06 4.26 -10.21
CA GLU A 232 2.56 5.10 -11.29
C GLU A 232 1.62 5.05 -12.50
N ASN A 233 1.20 3.87 -12.94
CA ASN A 233 0.29 3.74 -14.07
C ASN A 233 -1.10 4.31 -13.77
N LYS A 234 -1.59 4.22 -12.53
CA LYS A 234 -2.81 4.92 -12.11
C LYS A 234 -2.64 6.44 -12.22
N ASN A 235 -1.46 6.98 -11.88
CA ASN A 235 -1.17 8.41 -11.96
C ASN A 235 -0.96 8.87 -13.41
N LYS A 236 -0.30 8.07 -14.27
CA LYS A 236 -0.16 8.33 -15.71
C LYS A 236 -1.49 8.49 -16.43
N LYS A 237 -2.54 7.78 -16.02
CA LYS A 237 -3.90 7.97 -16.58
C LYS A 237 -4.38 9.42 -16.42
N TYR A 238 -3.94 10.10 -15.37
CA TYR A 238 -4.20 11.50 -15.13
C TYR A 238 -3.10 12.41 -15.69
N GLY A 239 -2.23 11.96 -16.59
CA GLY A 239 -1.12 12.78 -17.12
C GLY A 239 -0.13 13.25 -16.05
N ILE A 240 -0.13 12.61 -14.88
CA ILE A 240 0.79 12.94 -13.78
C ILE A 240 2.06 12.15 -13.99
N PHE A 241 3.13 12.87 -14.31
CA PHE A 241 4.48 12.32 -14.44
C PHE A 241 5.31 12.89 -13.30
N TYR A 242 5.64 12.04 -12.34
CA TYR A 242 6.67 12.37 -11.37
C TYR A 242 8.01 12.37 -12.10
N GLU A 243 8.93 13.26 -11.74
CA GLU A 243 10.33 13.08 -12.13
C GLU A 243 10.67 11.63 -11.80
N PRO A 244 11.30 10.88 -12.71
CA PRO A 244 11.79 9.57 -12.37
C PRO A 244 12.63 9.79 -11.12
N TYR A 245 12.11 9.29 -10.01
CA TYR A 245 12.90 9.13 -8.82
C TYR A 245 14.19 8.42 -9.28
N ARG A 246 15.33 8.73 -8.67
CA ARG A 246 16.40 7.72 -8.58
C ARG A 246 15.72 6.54 -7.90
N SER A 247 15.16 5.66 -8.73
CA SER A 247 14.01 4.84 -8.38
C SER A 247 14.33 4.02 -7.13
N ALA A 248 13.30 3.47 -6.52
CA ALA A 248 13.37 2.47 -5.47
C ALA A 248 14.07 1.15 -5.87
N LYS A 249 15.22 1.23 -6.56
CA LYS A 249 16.11 0.15 -6.95
C LYS A 249 16.86 -0.43 -5.75
N LYS A 250 16.65 0.10 -4.54
CA LYS A 250 17.43 -0.24 -3.34
C LYS A 250 16.60 -0.19 -2.04
N ILE A 251 15.38 -0.71 -2.09
CA ILE A 251 14.60 -0.99 -0.87
C ILE A 251 15.19 -2.15 -0.06
N SER A 252 16.09 -2.95 -0.64
CA SER A 252 16.91 -3.89 0.11
C SER A 252 18.14 -3.18 0.71
N GLU A 253 18.07 -2.67 1.94
CA GLU A 253 19.20 -2.26 2.82
C GLU A 253 20.28 -1.29 2.26
N TYR A 254 20.25 -0.90 0.98
CA TYR A 254 21.40 -0.34 0.27
C TYR A 254 21.22 1.06 -0.35
N SER A 255 20.07 1.76 -0.19
CA SER A 255 19.99 3.20 -0.54
C SER A 255 19.43 4.10 0.55
N TYR A 256 20.10 4.13 1.70
CA TYR A 256 20.14 5.38 2.47
C TYR A 256 20.76 6.55 1.65
N ASN A 257 21.54 6.23 0.60
CA ASN A 257 22.29 7.20 -0.23
C ASN A 257 21.49 7.86 -1.38
N GLU A 258 20.20 7.52 -1.59
CA GLU A 258 19.39 8.11 -2.68
C GLU A 258 18.26 9.03 -2.18
N LYS A 259 18.07 9.13 -0.85
CA LYS A 259 17.12 10.04 -0.23
C LYS A 259 17.77 11.42 -0.02
N MET A 260 16.98 12.48 -0.15
CA MET A 260 17.47 13.86 -0.01
C MET A 260 17.26 14.40 1.40
N THR A 261 18.19 15.23 1.88
CA THR A 261 18.02 15.95 3.14
C THR A 261 17.02 17.09 2.99
N LEU A 262 16.48 17.62 4.10
CA LEU A 262 15.62 18.81 4.07
C LEU A 262 16.31 20.02 3.43
N LYS A 263 17.62 20.18 3.68
CA LYS A 263 18.42 21.23 3.05
C LYS A 263 18.45 21.06 1.53
N GLN A 264 18.69 19.85 1.03
CA GLN A 264 18.70 19.55 -0.41
C GLN A 264 17.31 19.76 -1.04
N PHE A 265 16.24 19.37 -0.34
CA PHE A 265 14.87 19.58 -0.81
C PHE A 265 14.54 21.08 -0.95
N LYS A 266 14.86 21.90 0.05
CA LYS A 266 14.70 23.36 -0.01
C LYS A 266 15.51 23.99 -1.14
N GLN A 267 16.76 23.56 -1.33
CA GLN A 267 17.61 24.03 -2.45
C GLN A 267 17.01 23.70 -3.82
N LYS A 268 16.41 22.51 -3.98
CA LYS A 268 15.68 22.15 -5.20
C LYS A 268 14.48 23.07 -5.44
N ILE A 269 13.71 23.38 -4.40
CA ILE A 269 12.59 24.33 -4.49
C ILE A 269 13.11 25.72 -4.90
N ASP A 270 14.16 26.23 -4.27
CA ASP A 270 14.77 27.52 -4.62
C ASP A 270 15.21 27.59 -6.09
N LEU A 271 15.83 26.51 -6.60
CA LEU A 271 16.25 26.44 -8.00
C LEU A 271 15.05 26.54 -8.96
N ARG A 272 13.92 25.92 -8.62
CA ARG A 272 12.72 25.97 -9.47
C ARG A 272 11.97 27.28 -9.38
N LEU A 273 11.92 27.89 -8.20
CA LEU A 273 11.40 29.25 -8.05
C LEU A 273 12.17 30.22 -8.96
N LYS A 274 13.51 30.14 -9.01
CA LYS A 274 14.34 30.95 -9.94
C LYS A 274 13.99 30.71 -11.41
N ARG A 275 13.58 29.49 -11.76
CA ARG A 275 13.18 29.09 -13.12
C ARG A 275 11.70 29.34 -13.42
N LYS A 276 10.92 29.89 -12.48
CA LYS A 276 9.45 30.07 -12.58
C LYS A 276 8.72 28.76 -12.90
N GLN A 277 9.19 27.68 -12.30
CA GLN A 277 8.71 26.34 -12.55
C GLN A 277 7.90 25.81 -11.37
N ASP A 278 6.74 25.22 -11.64
CA ASP A 278 5.87 24.69 -10.59
C ASP A 278 6.44 23.40 -9.99
N THR A 279 6.05 23.13 -8.75
CA THR A 279 6.48 21.96 -7.98
C THR A 279 5.28 21.36 -7.26
N ILE A 280 4.90 20.14 -7.60
CA ILE A 280 3.90 19.34 -6.86
C ILE A 280 4.62 18.13 -6.29
N SER A 281 4.55 17.92 -4.98
CA SER A 281 5.31 16.84 -4.32
C SER A 281 4.57 16.30 -3.11
N ASP A 282 4.68 15.02 -2.83
CA ASP A 282 4.52 14.57 -1.44
C ASP A 282 5.73 14.99 -0.61
N PHE A 283 5.54 15.04 0.70
CA PHE A 283 6.54 15.30 1.71
C PHE A 283 6.30 14.30 2.82
N SER A 284 7.00 13.17 2.79
CA SER A 284 6.69 12.04 3.64
C SER A 284 7.75 11.84 4.72
N SER A 285 7.28 11.63 5.94
CA SER A 285 8.06 11.11 7.06
C SER A 285 7.94 9.58 7.11
N GLN A 286 8.48 8.92 8.15
CA GLN A 286 8.48 7.46 8.23
C GLN A 286 7.05 6.86 8.26
N PHE A 287 6.12 7.53 8.94
CA PHE A 287 4.77 7.00 9.20
C PHE A 287 3.66 7.95 8.79
N HIS A 288 3.99 9.01 8.04
CA HIS A 288 3.05 10.08 7.74
C HIS A 288 3.38 10.75 6.41
N ALA A 289 2.36 11.07 5.62
CA ALA A 289 2.50 11.70 4.32
C ALA A 289 1.77 13.05 4.29
N MET A 290 2.41 14.03 3.65
CA MET A 290 1.93 15.40 3.48
C MET A 290 2.05 15.82 2.01
N GLY A 291 1.29 16.83 1.59
CA GLY A 291 1.30 17.35 0.22
C GLY A 291 1.91 18.74 0.12
N ILE A 292 2.61 19.00 -0.98
CA ILE A 292 3.16 20.31 -1.36
C ILE A 292 2.68 20.64 -2.77
N ALA A 293 2.19 21.86 -2.94
CA ALA A 293 1.98 22.46 -4.26
C ALA A 293 2.57 23.88 -4.27
N ILE A 294 3.45 24.16 -5.22
CA ILE A 294 4.06 25.48 -5.43
C ILE A 294 3.77 25.87 -6.87
N LYS A 295 3.00 26.94 -7.03
CA LYS A 295 2.46 27.36 -8.33
C LYS A 295 2.71 28.84 -8.59
N HIS A 296 3.09 29.21 -9.81
CA HIS A 296 3.39 30.59 -10.17
C HIS A 296 2.17 31.31 -10.75
N LEU A 297 1.19 31.69 -9.93
CA LEU A 297 0.00 32.42 -10.38
C LEU A 297 0.34 33.90 -10.64
N ASP A 298 0.10 34.36 -11.87
CA ASP A 298 0.44 35.71 -12.33
C ASP A 298 1.90 36.12 -12.03
N GLY A 299 2.81 35.15 -12.13
CA GLY A 299 4.24 35.34 -11.86
C GLY A 299 4.61 35.37 -10.37
N VAL A 300 3.62 35.29 -9.47
CA VAL A 300 3.82 35.22 -8.01
C VAL A 300 3.74 33.76 -7.56
N PRO A 301 4.76 33.24 -6.85
CA PRO A 301 4.68 31.89 -6.29
C PRO A 301 3.70 31.83 -5.13
N ILE A 302 2.72 30.93 -5.23
CA ILE A 302 1.84 30.51 -4.14
C ILE A 302 2.35 29.17 -3.63
N PHE A 303 2.61 29.11 -2.33
CA PHE A 303 3.08 27.94 -1.60
C PHE A 303 1.93 27.34 -0.80
N GLU A 304 1.68 26.07 -1.06
CA GLU A 304 0.66 25.29 -0.37
C GLU A 304 1.26 24.06 0.30
N PHE A 305 0.91 23.85 1.56
CA PHE A 305 1.31 22.70 2.36
C PHE A 305 0.09 22.04 2.98
N PHE A 306 -0.20 20.81 2.58
CA PHE A 306 -1.32 20.02 3.07
C PHE A 306 -0.87 18.99 4.11
N GLU A 307 -1.42 19.12 5.31
CA GLU A 307 -1.25 18.17 6.42
C GLU A 307 -2.60 17.50 6.72
N PRO A 308 -2.78 16.20 6.44
CA PRO A 308 -4.06 15.49 6.61
C PRO A 308 -4.70 15.57 8.02
N ASN A 309 -3.92 15.89 9.06
CA ASN A 309 -4.43 16.07 10.43
C ASN A 309 -4.69 17.53 10.83
N LYS A 310 -4.32 18.50 10.00
CA LYS A 310 -4.35 19.93 10.36
C LYS A 310 -5.07 20.77 9.31
N GLY A 311 -4.81 20.53 8.04
CA GLY A 311 -5.36 21.33 6.94
C GLY A 311 -4.32 21.83 5.95
N LEU A 312 -4.75 22.80 5.15
CA LEU A 312 -3.98 23.45 4.11
C LEU A 312 -3.44 24.78 4.62
N VAL A 313 -2.11 24.95 4.56
CA VAL A 313 -1.43 26.22 4.75
C VAL A 313 -1.15 26.81 3.39
N ILE A 314 -1.51 28.07 3.19
CA ILE A 314 -1.32 28.83 1.94
C ILE A 314 -0.56 30.11 2.27
N THR A 315 0.52 30.38 1.55
CA THR A 315 1.30 31.61 1.70
C THR A 315 1.97 32.00 0.39
N THR A 316 2.23 33.28 0.20
CA THR A 316 3.10 33.81 -0.86
C THR A 316 4.53 34.05 -0.35
N GLU A 317 4.77 33.89 0.95
CA GLU A 317 6.07 34.12 1.58
C GLU A 317 6.89 32.82 1.66
N LYS A 318 7.96 32.74 0.87
CA LYS A 318 8.87 31.58 0.85
C LYS A 318 9.40 31.21 2.24
N GLU A 319 9.82 32.19 3.04
CA GLU A 319 10.37 31.97 4.38
C GLU A 319 9.34 31.42 5.35
N LYS A 320 8.07 31.80 5.20
CA LYS A 320 6.99 31.22 5.99
C LYS A 320 6.76 29.75 5.61
N PHE A 321 6.78 29.43 4.32
CA PHE A 321 6.69 28.06 3.84
C PHE A 321 7.87 27.19 4.33
N PHE A 322 9.12 27.66 4.24
CA PHE A 322 10.28 26.91 4.73
C PHE A 322 10.24 26.69 6.25
N ARG A 323 9.75 27.66 7.03
CA ARG A 323 9.50 27.47 8.47
C ARG A 323 8.43 26.42 8.77
N VAL A 324 7.43 26.25 7.90
CA VAL A 324 6.48 25.14 8.02
C VAL A 324 7.20 23.81 7.85
N LEU A 325 8.02 23.67 6.80
CA LEU A 325 8.80 22.43 6.57
C LEU A 325 9.72 22.09 7.74
N ASP A 326 10.41 23.10 8.31
CA ASP A 326 11.27 22.89 9.49
C ASP A 326 10.47 22.40 10.70
N LYS A 327 9.34 23.05 11.00
CA LYS A 327 8.47 22.65 12.10
C LYS A 327 7.92 21.25 11.90
N VAL A 328 7.51 20.88 10.69
CA VAL A 328 7.07 19.51 10.37
C VAL A 328 8.21 18.54 10.63
N SER A 329 9.40 18.83 10.11
CA SER A 329 10.57 17.96 10.25
C SER A 329 10.96 17.70 11.70
N ASN A 330 10.65 18.64 12.61
CA ASN A 330 10.90 18.51 14.04
C ASN A 330 9.78 17.81 14.81
N ASN A 331 8.54 17.84 14.30
CA ASN A 331 7.40 17.21 14.97
C ASN A 331 7.18 15.75 14.56
N TYR A 332 7.66 15.32 13.39
CA TYR A 332 7.50 13.96 12.89
C TYR A 332 8.81 13.20 12.84
N THR A 333 8.73 11.87 12.90
CA THR A 333 9.89 10.98 12.80
C THR A 333 10.27 10.78 11.33
N PHE A 334 11.44 11.29 10.96
CA PHE A 334 12.05 11.06 9.65
C PHE A 334 13.15 10.01 9.74
N LEU A 335 13.33 9.26 8.65
CA LEU A 335 14.50 8.40 8.49
C LEU A 335 15.77 9.25 8.52
N LYS A 336 16.89 8.63 8.91
CA LYS A 336 18.20 9.28 8.95
C LYS A 336 19.15 8.64 7.94
N ASN A 337 20.01 9.44 7.32
CA ASN A 337 21.13 8.92 6.52
C ASN A 337 22.26 8.39 7.43
N LYS A 338 23.33 7.86 6.82
CA LYS A 338 24.51 7.36 7.54
C LYS A 338 25.18 8.42 8.42
N SER A 339 25.04 9.70 8.06
CA SER A 339 25.56 10.85 8.81
C SER A 339 24.61 11.32 9.92
N GLY A 340 23.48 10.63 10.14
CA GLY A 340 22.49 10.99 11.15
C GLY A 340 21.51 12.11 10.76
N GLU A 341 21.60 12.65 9.54
CA GLU A 341 20.72 13.71 9.07
C GLU A 341 19.36 13.16 8.64
N LYS A 342 18.29 13.91 8.95
CA LYS A 342 16.93 13.58 8.50
C LYS A 342 16.85 13.62 6.97
N VAL A 343 16.34 12.54 6.39
CA VAL A 343 16.07 12.41 4.96
C VAL A 343 14.58 12.36 4.69
N ILE A 344 14.18 12.96 3.57
CA ILE A 344 12.78 13.05 3.12
C ILE A 344 12.55 12.04 2.01
N ASP A 345 11.37 11.44 2.03
CA ASP A 345 10.81 10.73 0.89
C ASP A 345 9.85 11.66 0.15
N ALA A 346 10.16 11.97 -1.12
CA ALA A 346 9.44 12.93 -1.94
C ALA A 346 9.48 12.51 -3.43
N ASN A 347 8.31 12.17 -3.94
CA ASN A 347 7.91 12.04 -5.33
C ASN A 347 7.50 13.41 -5.86
N ILE A 348 8.42 14.05 -6.57
CA ILE A 348 8.20 15.38 -7.09
C ILE A 348 7.76 15.28 -8.54
N SER A 349 6.59 15.83 -8.86
CA SER A 349 6.16 16.09 -10.22
C SER A 349 6.48 17.53 -10.59
N TYR A 350 7.09 17.67 -11.75
CA TYR A 350 7.56 18.93 -12.26
C TYR A 350 6.84 19.24 -13.56
N ALA A 351 6.37 20.49 -13.67
CA ALA A 351 5.88 21.04 -14.90
C ALA A 351 6.63 22.34 -15.17
N ASP A 352 6.95 22.60 -16.44
CA ASP A 352 7.60 23.84 -16.84
C ASP A 352 6.64 25.03 -16.70
N LYS A 353 5.33 24.81 -16.87
CA LYS A 353 4.21 25.70 -16.51
C LYS A 353 2.92 24.86 -16.32
N LEU A 354 2.32 24.76 -15.13
CA LEU A 354 1.01 24.09 -14.96
C LEU A 354 -0.16 24.88 -15.54
N HIS A 355 0.01 26.18 -15.82
CA HIS A 355 -1.03 27.01 -16.45
C HIS A 355 -1.45 26.56 -17.85
N GLN A 356 -0.75 25.58 -18.45
CA GLN A 356 -1.11 24.99 -19.74
C GLN A 356 -1.64 23.55 -19.66
N TYR A 357 -1.84 22.98 -18.47
CA TYR A 357 -2.38 21.62 -18.35
C TYR A 357 -3.75 21.61 -17.68
N PRO A 358 -4.85 21.76 -18.44
CA PRO A 358 -6.14 21.33 -17.95
C PRO A 358 -6.19 19.81 -18.05
N LEU A 359 -5.79 19.15 -16.95
CA LEU A 359 -6.36 17.84 -16.64
C LEU A 359 -7.83 17.96 -16.23
N SER A 360 -8.47 19.12 -16.33
CA SER A 360 -9.90 19.30 -16.05
C SER A 360 -10.79 18.28 -16.77
N ASP A 361 -10.38 17.86 -17.97
CA ASP A 361 -11.11 16.86 -18.75
C ASP A 361 -11.00 15.45 -18.14
N LYS A 362 -9.95 15.20 -17.34
CA LYS A 362 -9.66 13.91 -16.68
C LYS A 362 -9.95 13.90 -15.18
N ILE A 363 -9.84 15.06 -14.53
CA ILE A 363 -10.07 15.30 -13.10
C ILE A 363 -11.12 16.40 -13.00
N LYS A 364 -12.36 15.98 -12.74
CA LYS A 364 -13.46 16.93 -12.50
C LYS A 364 -13.24 17.66 -11.18
N GLU A 365 -13.58 18.94 -11.15
CA GLU A 365 -13.57 19.72 -9.92
C GLU A 365 -14.44 19.03 -8.85
N PRO A 366 -13.94 18.83 -7.62
CA PRO A 366 -14.67 18.11 -6.58
C PRO A 366 -15.68 19.04 -5.88
N LYS A 367 -16.67 19.54 -6.63
CA LYS A 367 -17.79 20.33 -6.12
C LYS A 367 -19.12 19.61 -6.33
N LEU A 368 -20.05 19.83 -5.40
CA LEU A 368 -21.46 19.51 -5.62
C LEU A 368 -22.03 20.57 -6.58
N THR A 369 -22.17 20.23 -7.86
CA THR A 369 -22.86 21.10 -8.82
C THR A 369 -24.34 21.18 -8.47
N ASN A 370 -24.86 22.39 -8.24
CA ASN A 370 -26.29 22.69 -8.20
C ASN A 370 -26.87 22.56 -9.61
N HIS A 371 -26.95 21.36 -10.16
CA HIS A 371 -27.81 21.15 -11.32
C HIS A 371 -29.27 21.25 -10.83
N LYS A 372 -29.91 22.37 -11.20
CA LYS A 372 -31.36 22.50 -11.22
C LYS A 372 -31.95 21.24 -11.86
N ASN A 373 -33.03 20.75 -11.25
CA ASN A 373 -33.89 19.66 -11.70
C ASN A 373 -33.71 19.28 -13.17
N THR A 374 -32.94 18.23 -13.42
CA THR A 374 -33.15 17.38 -14.57
C THR A 374 -33.51 16.01 -14.02
N LYS A 375 -34.70 15.55 -14.42
CA LYS A 375 -35.25 14.26 -14.06
C LYS A 375 -34.17 13.18 -14.29
N THR A 376 -34.01 12.35 -13.27
CA THR A 376 -33.33 11.05 -13.26
C THR A 376 -33.04 10.48 -14.64
N GLN A 377 -31.77 10.49 -15.03
CA GLN A 377 -31.25 9.50 -15.96
C GLN A 377 -30.51 8.46 -15.11
N LYS A 378 -31.14 7.28 -14.97
CA LYS A 378 -30.55 6.08 -14.40
C LYS A 378 -29.43 5.64 -15.35
N ASP A 379 -28.25 6.20 -15.22
CA ASP A 379 -27.09 5.72 -15.97
C ASP A 379 -26.22 4.80 -15.12
N TYR A 380 -26.46 3.51 -15.35
CA TYR A 380 -25.46 2.46 -15.48
C TYR A 380 -24.50 2.21 -14.29
N PHE A 381 -25.05 1.63 -13.21
CA PHE A 381 -24.38 0.50 -12.57
C PHE A 381 -24.83 -0.80 -13.25
N SER A 382 -24.39 -1.03 -14.49
CA SER A 382 -24.44 -2.36 -15.09
C SER A 382 -23.15 -2.63 -15.85
N SER A 383 -22.20 -3.22 -15.15
CA SER A 383 -21.37 -4.27 -15.73
C SER A 383 -21.30 -5.42 -14.71
N PRO A 384 -21.93 -6.56 -15.00
CA PRO A 384 -21.89 -7.74 -14.16
C PRO A 384 -20.65 -8.56 -14.52
N SER A 385 -19.63 -8.54 -13.66
CA SER A 385 -18.55 -9.53 -13.66
C SER A 385 -17.92 -9.60 -12.27
N TRP A 386 -18.76 -9.78 -11.25
CA TRP A 386 -18.30 -10.15 -9.91
C TRP A 386 -18.75 -11.59 -9.67
N VAL A 387 -17.92 -12.54 -10.09
CA VAL A 387 -18.00 -13.87 -9.52
C VAL A 387 -17.52 -13.77 -8.07
N LEU A 388 -18.41 -14.18 -7.18
CA LEU A 388 -18.22 -14.31 -5.75
C LEU A 388 -16.87 -14.97 -5.40
N ILE A 389 -16.15 -14.37 -4.46
CA ILE A 389 -15.39 -15.15 -3.47
C ILE A 389 -15.86 -14.70 -2.09
N VAL A 390 -16.99 -15.27 -1.68
CA VAL A 390 -17.19 -15.60 -0.28
C VAL A 390 -16.32 -16.84 -0.06
N ILE A 391 -15.35 -16.75 0.86
CA ILE A 391 -15.12 -17.69 1.97
C ILE A 391 -13.84 -17.20 2.69
N ALA A 392 -14.05 -16.56 3.84
CA ALA A 392 -13.00 -16.42 4.84
C ALA A 392 -12.85 -17.79 5.55
N TYR A 393 -11.60 -18.20 5.78
CA TYR A 393 -11.15 -19.39 6.52
C TYR A 393 -11.04 -20.77 5.83
N SER A 394 -11.74 -21.09 4.71
CA SER A 394 -11.44 -22.33 3.93
C SER A 394 -10.66 -22.10 2.64
N GLY A 395 -10.41 -20.84 2.24
CA GLY A 395 -9.80 -20.49 0.96
C GLY A 395 -8.31 -20.81 0.85
N LEU A 396 -7.53 -20.76 1.93
CA LEU A 396 -6.09 -21.09 1.85
C LEU A 396 -5.90 -22.59 1.62
N GLU A 397 -6.60 -23.46 2.36
CA GLU A 397 -6.53 -24.91 2.16
C GLU A 397 -7.17 -25.36 0.84
N GLN A 398 -8.29 -24.77 0.44
CA GLN A 398 -8.91 -25.09 -0.86
C GLN A 398 -8.09 -24.59 -2.04
N LEU A 399 -7.38 -23.46 -1.92
CA LEU A 399 -6.54 -22.92 -2.99
C LEU A 399 -5.17 -23.61 -3.03
N ILE A 400 -4.60 -24.01 -1.89
CA ILE A 400 -3.48 -24.96 -1.83
C ILE A 400 -3.92 -26.29 -2.44
N ALA A 401 -5.12 -26.79 -2.14
CA ALA A 401 -5.67 -28.00 -2.75
C ALA A 401 -5.96 -27.82 -4.25
N LEU A 402 -6.32 -26.61 -4.71
CA LEU A 402 -6.53 -26.29 -6.13
C LEU A 402 -5.21 -26.23 -6.89
N PHE A 403 -4.15 -25.69 -6.28
CA PHE A 403 -2.79 -25.73 -6.81
C PHE A 403 -2.22 -27.15 -6.78
N ASP A 404 -2.37 -27.91 -5.69
CA ASP A 404 -2.03 -29.34 -5.60
C ASP A 404 -2.83 -30.18 -6.62
N SER A 405 -4.08 -29.81 -6.91
CA SER A 405 -4.92 -30.44 -7.94
C SER A 405 -4.45 -30.11 -9.35
N LEU A 406 -4.09 -28.85 -9.64
CA LEU A 406 -3.47 -28.43 -10.91
C LEU A 406 -2.12 -29.13 -11.15
N LEU A 407 -1.39 -29.46 -10.07
CA LEU A 407 -0.15 -30.22 -10.11
C LEU A 407 -0.39 -31.73 -10.31
N ARG A 408 -1.43 -32.32 -9.72
CA ARG A 408 -1.79 -33.75 -9.91
C ARG A 408 -2.32 -34.08 -11.30
N VAL A 409 -3.00 -33.14 -11.97
CA VAL A 409 -3.51 -33.37 -13.33
C VAL A 409 -2.38 -33.56 -14.35
N ASN A 410 -1.20 -32.96 -14.15
CA ASN A 410 -0.07 -33.09 -15.09
C ASN A 410 0.96 -34.18 -14.72
N GLN A 411 0.88 -34.79 -13.53
CA GLN A 411 1.66 -36.01 -13.23
C GLN A 411 1.01 -37.28 -13.82
N ARG A 412 -0.23 -37.21 -14.32
CA ARG A 412 -0.89 -38.36 -14.98
C ARG A 412 -0.48 -38.57 -16.44
N ASP A 413 0.13 -37.59 -17.09
CA ASP A 413 0.61 -37.73 -18.48
C ASP A 413 1.98 -38.41 -18.58
N SER A 414 2.58 -38.81 -17.45
CA SER A 414 3.82 -39.58 -17.39
C SER A 414 3.66 -41.00 -16.83
N ALA A 415 2.42 -41.49 -16.64
CA ALA A 415 2.15 -42.80 -16.03
C ALA A 415 1.31 -43.74 -16.92
N PHE A 416 1.30 -43.55 -18.23
CA PHE A 416 0.78 -44.52 -19.21
C PHE A 416 1.95 -45.20 -19.93
N ASN A 417 2.70 -45.99 -19.18
CA ASN A 417 3.45 -47.14 -19.68
C ASN A 417 3.84 -47.96 -18.45
N GLU A 418 2.95 -48.84 -18.02
CA GLU A 418 3.24 -50.20 -17.55
C GLU A 418 1.98 -50.84 -16.92
N SER A 419 1.59 -51.97 -17.53
CA SER A 419 0.85 -53.12 -16.99
C SER A 419 -0.39 -52.92 -16.09
N GLY A 420 -1.54 -53.30 -16.63
CA GLY A 420 -2.23 -54.53 -16.23
C GLY A 420 -2.95 -54.60 -14.87
N VAL A 421 -4.24 -54.96 -14.96
CA VAL A 421 -5.07 -55.71 -13.98
C VAL A 421 -6.08 -54.91 -13.12
N ASN A 422 -7.34 -55.06 -13.54
CA ASN A 422 -8.62 -55.21 -12.82
C ASN A 422 -9.11 -54.23 -11.74
N SER A 423 -10.14 -53.49 -12.15
CA SER A 423 -11.53 -53.49 -11.65
C SER A 423 -11.83 -53.48 -10.13
N SER A 424 -12.67 -52.50 -9.80
CA SER A 424 -13.81 -52.51 -8.86
C SER A 424 -13.63 -51.64 -7.61
N GLN A 425 -14.42 -50.55 -7.56
CA GLN A 425 -15.41 -50.24 -6.51
C GLN A 425 -15.70 -48.74 -6.48
N ARG A 426 -16.96 -48.43 -6.78
CA ARG A 426 -17.63 -47.13 -6.62
C ARG A 426 -18.07 -46.94 -5.17
N ALA A 427 -18.32 -45.67 -4.84
CA ALA A 427 -19.17 -45.14 -3.75
C ALA A 427 -18.46 -44.99 -2.39
N VAL A 428 -18.71 -43.99 -1.53
CA VAL A 428 -19.90 -43.14 -1.30
C VAL A 428 -19.41 -41.78 -0.75
N ILE A 429 -20.03 -40.68 -1.20
CA ILE A 429 -19.96 -39.36 -0.54
C ILE A 429 -21.09 -39.31 0.49
N SER A 430 -20.78 -39.18 1.78
CA SER A 430 -21.78 -38.82 2.80
C SER A 430 -21.43 -37.48 3.45
N LEU A 431 -22.33 -36.51 3.26
CA LEU A 431 -22.40 -35.23 3.94
C LEU A 431 -22.57 -35.44 5.46
N GLY A 432 -21.58 -35.02 6.24
CA GLY A 432 -21.65 -34.93 7.70
C GLY A 432 -21.90 -33.49 8.13
N VAL A 433 -23.13 -33.21 8.54
CA VAL A 433 -23.55 -32.03 9.30
C VAL A 433 -22.85 -32.04 10.66
N ASN A 434 -22.27 -30.91 11.08
CA ASN A 434 -21.98 -30.66 12.49
C ASN A 434 -22.42 -29.24 12.87
N GLN A 435 -23.54 -29.19 13.58
CA GLN A 435 -23.94 -28.09 14.46
C GLN A 435 -22.98 -28.05 15.65
N LEU A 436 -22.57 -26.86 16.10
CA LEU A 436 -22.26 -26.65 17.51
C LEU A 436 -22.53 -25.19 17.91
N THR A 437 -23.10 -25.12 19.09
CA THR A 437 -23.96 -24.09 19.69
C THR A 437 -23.21 -22.92 20.30
N SER A 438 -23.89 -21.77 20.30
CA SER A 438 -23.57 -20.56 21.03
C SER A 438 -23.62 -20.73 22.55
N THR A 439 -22.67 -20.15 23.27
CA THR A 439 -22.87 -19.66 24.64
C THR A 439 -22.24 -18.27 24.78
N THR A 440 -23.10 -17.32 25.19
CA THR A 440 -22.78 -15.96 25.61
C THR A 440 -22.30 -15.93 27.05
N SER A 441 -21.27 -15.14 27.37
CA SER A 441 -21.23 -14.36 28.61
C SER A 441 -20.25 -13.19 28.53
N LEU A 442 -20.71 -12.03 29.00
CA LEU A 442 -20.03 -10.74 29.09
C LEU A 442 -18.74 -10.76 29.94
N SER A 443 -17.75 -9.95 29.57
CA SER A 443 -17.28 -8.84 30.43
C SER A 443 -16.18 -8.01 29.75
N CYS A 444 -16.43 -6.71 29.67
CA CYS A 444 -15.48 -5.67 29.29
C CYS A 444 -14.42 -5.49 30.39
N LYS A 445 -13.13 -5.50 30.05
CA LYS A 445 -12.08 -4.74 30.76
C LYS A 445 -11.00 -4.28 29.78
N ALA A 446 -10.93 -2.97 29.60
CA ALA A 446 -9.81 -2.30 28.95
C ALA A 446 -8.57 -2.35 29.87
N LYS A 447 -7.40 -2.67 29.31
CA LYS A 447 -6.10 -2.43 29.95
C LYS A 447 -5.21 -1.70 28.95
N GLY A 448 -4.78 -0.49 29.33
CA GLY A 448 -3.81 0.32 28.60
C GLY A 448 -2.41 -0.29 28.66
N PRO A 449 -1.48 0.19 27.81
CA PRO A 449 -0.12 -0.31 27.79
C PRO A 449 0.64 0.11 29.05
N TRP A 450 1.21 -0.89 29.70
CA TRP A 450 2.08 -0.79 30.85
C TRP A 450 3.45 -0.22 30.48
N LEU A 451 3.92 0.68 31.34
CA LEU A 451 5.34 1.02 31.51
C LEU A 451 6.07 -0.21 32.05
N THR A 452 7.15 -0.62 31.38
CA THR A 452 8.24 -1.37 32.01
C THR A 452 9.51 -0.55 31.88
N GLN A 453 9.90 0.04 33.01
CA GLN A 453 11.28 0.33 33.37
C GLN A 453 12.10 -0.97 33.33
N LEU A 454 13.37 -0.86 32.94
CA LEU A 454 14.56 -1.52 33.54
C LEU A 454 15.73 -1.44 32.53
N ASN A 455 16.72 -0.58 32.78
CA ASN A 455 17.94 -1.00 33.49
C ASN A 455 19.03 0.09 33.48
N ASN A 456 19.57 0.32 34.67
CA ASN A 456 20.73 1.14 34.98
C ASN A 456 22.03 0.50 34.45
N PRO A 457 23.08 1.31 34.17
CA PRO A 457 24.40 0.82 33.78
C PRO A 457 25.16 0.19 34.96
N PRO A 458 26.06 -0.79 34.72
CA PRO A 458 26.80 -1.45 35.78
C PRO A 458 27.92 -0.57 36.34
N HIS A 459 28.03 -0.58 37.67
CA HIS A 459 29.13 -0.01 38.44
C HIS A 459 30.47 -0.70 38.13
N THR A 460 31.46 0.08 37.73
CA THR A 460 32.88 -0.27 37.74
C THR A 460 33.39 -0.40 39.17
N ARG A 461 33.83 -1.60 39.57
CA ARG A 461 34.67 -1.80 40.75
C ARG A 461 36.13 -1.55 40.38
N GLN A 462 36.76 -0.65 41.12
CA GLN A 462 38.20 -0.46 41.19
C GLN A 462 38.85 -1.71 41.80
N PHE A 463 39.93 -2.18 41.19
CA PHE A 463 40.95 -2.98 41.86
C PHE A 463 42.28 -2.25 41.72
N SER A 464 42.79 -1.81 42.86
CA SER A 464 44.14 -1.34 43.09
C SER A 464 45.11 -2.53 43.11
N PHE A 465 46.23 -2.41 42.41
CA PHE A 465 47.47 -3.07 42.83
C PHE A 465 48.63 -2.08 42.72
N SER A 466 49.22 -1.84 43.88
CA SER A 466 50.50 -1.17 44.10
C SER A 466 51.58 -2.23 44.24
N LYS A 467 52.50 -2.29 43.28
CA LYS A 467 53.98 -2.35 43.39
C LYS A 467 54.56 -2.87 42.09
#